data_AF-A0AAU5BD74-F1
#
_entry.id   AF-A0AAU5BD74-F1
#
_cell.length_a   1.000
_cell.length_b   1.000
_cell.length_c   1.000
_cell.angle_alpha   90.00
_cell.angle_beta   90.00
_cell.angle_gamma   90.00
#
_symmetry.space_group_name_H-M   'P 1'
#
loop_
_entity.id
_entity.type
_entity.pdbx_description
1 polymer ?
#
loop_
_entity_poly.entity_id
_entity_poly.type
_entity_poly.pdbx_seq_one_letter_code
_entity_poly.pdbx_strand_id
1 'polypeptide(L)'
;MGTPNTGVPVSRADLAADVQLALDLARGRATGEAADALRARLRRAIVAYAPMADAYAAQLADSRAREIVTHMVCHAWAVAQDPGQDPAVNLRLLAKAVDHLARYAAAARHMAPNDRDAGAC
;
A
#
# COMPACT_ATOMS: atom_id res chain seq x y z
N MET A 1 31.20 0.04 -9.50
CA MET A 1 30.52 -1.08 -8.82
C MET A 1 29.63 -0.50 -7.74
N GLY A 2 28.37 -0.21 -8.04
CA GLY A 2 27.39 0.28 -7.05
C GLY A 2 26.68 -0.91 -6.44
N THR A 3 26.73 -1.05 -5.11
CA THR A 3 25.98 -2.08 -4.39
C THR A 3 24.48 -1.88 -4.61
N PRO A 4 23.69 -2.94 -4.89
CA PRO A 4 22.25 -2.81 -4.94
C PRO A 4 21.76 -2.47 -3.54
N ASN A 5 21.17 -1.28 -3.39
CA ASN A 5 20.55 -0.82 -2.16
C ASN A 5 19.43 -1.83 -1.81
N THR A 6 19.79 -2.76 -0.93
CA THR A 6 19.00 -3.94 -0.61
C THR A 6 17.82 -3.44 0.20
N GLY A 7 16.62 -3.63 -0.36
CA GLY A 7 15.38 -3.10 0.20
C GLY A 7 15.25 -3.44 1.67
N VAL A 8 15.41 -2.43 2.52
CA VAL A 8 14.93 -2.51 3.88
C VAL A 8 13.42 -2.73 3.77
N PRO A 9 12.86 -3.78 4.38
CA PRO A 9 11.41 -3.87 4.52
C PRO A 9 10.97 -2.62 5.27
N VAL A 10 10.35 -1.67 4.56
CA VAL A 10 9.82 -0.44 5.14
C VAL A 10 8.88 -0.88 6.25
N SER A 11 9.21 -0.54 7.50
CA SER A 11 8.39 -0.94 8.63
C SER A 11 7.00 -0.31 8.48
N ARG A 12 5.98 -0.89 9.12
CA ARG A 12 4.63 -0.30 9.09
C ARG A 12 4.62 1.13 9.64
N ALA A 13 5.48 1.43 10.60
CA ALA A 13 5.63 2.77 11.16
C ALA A 13 6.21 3.75 10.13
N ASP A 14 7.27 3.34 9.41
CA ASP A 14 7.87 4.16 8.35
C ASP A 14 6.88 4.40 7.20
N LEU A 15 6.09 3.39 6.85
CA LEU A 15 5.05 3.51 5.83
C LEU A 15 3.95 4.49 6.28
N ALA A 16 3.52 4.42 7.53
CA ALA A 16 2.53 5.35 8.08
C ALA A 16 3.07 6.80 8.09
N ALA A 17 4.36 6.98 8.41
CA ALA A 17 5.02 8.28 8.34
C ALA A 17 5.08 8.80 6.89
N ASP A 18 5.43 7.95 5.92
CA ASP A 18 5.44 8.31 4.50
C ASP A 18 4.04 8.68 3.98
N VAL A 19 3.00 7.95 4.40
CA VAL A 19 1.59 8.29 4.08
C VAL A 19 1.21 9.65 4.66
N GLN A 20 1.52 9.89 5.94
CA GLN A 20 1.20 11.16 6.59
C GLN A 20 1.93 12.33 5.91
N LEU A 21 3.23 12.17 5.66
CA LEU A 21 4.04 13.17 4.95
C LEU A 21 3.46 13.46 3.56
N ALA A 22 3.03 12.43 2.82
CA ALA A 22 2.46 12.60 1.50
C ALA A 22 1.14 13.39 1.53
N LEU A 23 0.29 13.14 2.52
CA LEU A 23 -0.96 13.88 2.71
C LEU A 23 -0.71 15.35 3.07
N ASP A 24 0.30 15.63 3.88
CA ASP A 24 0.66 17.00 4.28
C ASP A 24 1.28 17.77 3.12
N LEU A 25 2.19 17.15 2.37
CA LEU A 25 2.77 17.74 1.16
C LEU A 25 1.71 17.97 0.07
N ALA A 26 0.77 17.05 -0.11
CA ALA A 26 -0.34 17.23 -1.04
C ALA A 26 -1.25 18.41 -0.64
N ARG A 27 -1.48 18.60 0.67
CA ARG A 27 -2.26 19.74 1.20
C ARG A 27 -1.59 21.07 0.90
N GLY A 28 -0.28 21.14 1.09
CA GLY A 28 0.54 22.31 0.77
C GLY A 28 0.90 22.45 -0.71
N ARG A 29 0.45 21.52 -1.57
CA ARG A 29 0.82 21.41 -2.99
C ARG A 29 2.34 21.46 -3.22
N ALA A 30 3.11 20.87 -2.31
CA ALA A 30 4.55 20.83 -2.40
C ALA A 30 5.00 20.01 -3.61
N THR A 31 5.98 20.55 -4.34
CA THR A 31 6.58 19.95 -5.55
C THR A 31 8.10 19.88 -5.41
N GLY A 32 8.76 19.24 -6.38
CA GLY A 32 10.21 19.09 -6.42
C GLY A 32 10.69 17.72 -5.92
N GLU A 33 12.01 17.57 -5.85
CA GLU A 33 12.69 16.28 -5.71
C GLU A 33 12.22 15.45 -4.51
N ALA A 34 11.97 16.09 -3.35
CA ALA A 34 11.49 15.39 -2.17
C ALA A 34 10.08 14.80 -2.37
N ALA A 35 9.18 15.53 -3.05
CA ALA A 35 7.85 15.04 -3.36
C ALA A 35 7.92 13.92 -4.42
N ASP A 36 8.80 14.05 -5.40
CA ASP A 36 9.02 13.03 -6.45
C ASP A 36 9.56 11.73 -5.84
N ALA A 37 10.54 11.83 -4.95
CA ALA A 37 11.10 10.70 -4.21
C ALA A 37 10.04 10.00 -3.36
N LEU A 38 9.17 10.76 -2.70
CA LEU A 38 8.05 10.21 -1.92
C LEU A 38 7.03 9.51 -2.83
N ARG A 39 6.66 10.08 -3.99
CA ARG A 39 5.80 9.38 -4.97
C ARG A 39 6.42 8.06 -5.41
N ALA A 40 7.72 8.03 -5.68
CA ALA A 40 8.44 6.80 -6.05
C ALA A 40 8.43 5.77 -4.92
N ARG A 41 8.60 6.18 -3.65
CA ARG A 41 8.47 5.29 -2.48
C ARG A 41 7.07 4.70 -2.38
N LEU A 42 6.03 5.53 -2.49
CA LEU A 42 4.64 5.07 -2.41
C LEU A 42 4.27 4.12 -3.56
N ARG A 43 4.76 4.37 -4.79
CA ARG A 43 4.58 3.44 -5.91
C ARG A 43 5.21 2.07 -5.62
N ARG A 44 6.43 2.05 -5.07
CA ARG A 44 7.07 0.79 -4.65
C ARG A 44 6.29 0.10 -3.53
N ALA A 45 5.71 0.86 -2.60
CA ALA A 45 4.85 0.30 -1.58
C ALA A 45 3.59 -0.34 -2.18
N ILE A 46 2.95 0.29 -3.17
CA ILE A 46 1.80 -0.33 -3.87
C ILE A 46 2.20 -1.69 -4.47
N VAL A 47 3.34 -1.76 -5.16
CA VAL A 47 3.87 -3.02 -5.73
C VAL A 47 4.06 -4.09 -4.65
N ALA A 48 4.55 -3.71 -3.47
CA ALA A 48 4.81 -4.63 -2.37
C ALA A 48 3.53 -5.13 -1.67
N TYR A 49 2.55 -4.25 -1.46
CA TYR A 49 1.35 -4.56 -0.65
C TYR A 49 0.16 -5.05 -1.47
N ALA A 50 0.06 -4.69 -2.76
CA ALA A 50 -1.06 -5.09 -3.60
C ALA A 50 -1.27 -6.61 -3.69
N PRO A 51 -0.22 -7.45 -3.86
CA PRO A 51 -0.39 -8.91 -3.87
C PRO A 51 -0.93 -9.46 -2.54
N MET A 52 -0.54 -8.88 -1.41
CA MET A 52 -1.02 -9.30 -0.09
C MET A 52 -2.49 -8.95 0.12
N ALA A 53 -2.91 -7.76 -0.34
CA ALA A 53 -4.31 -7.34 -0.29
C ALA A 53 -5.19 -8.17 -1.23
N ASP A 54 -4.68 -8.58 -2.39
CA ASP A 54 -5.38 -9.48 -3.31
C ASP A 54 -5.57 -10.88 -2.71
N ALA A 55 -4.53 -11.42 -2.06
CA ALA A 55 -4.62 -12.66 -1.32
C ALA A 55 -5.62 -12.60 -0.15
N TYR A 56 -5.77 -11.43 0.49
CA TYR A 56 -6.82 -11.19 1.49
C TYR A 56 -8.22 -11.21 0.85
N ALA A 57 -8.41 -10.53 -0.28
CA ALA A 57 -9.69 -10.52 -0.99
C ALA A 57 -10.15 -11.95 -1.32
N ALA A 58 -9.24 -12.81 -1.78
CA ALA A 58 -9.53 -14.21 -2.10
C ALA A 58 -10.04 -15.03 -0.90
N GLN A 59 -9.69 -14.64 0.33
CA GLN A 59 -10.09 -15.32 1.57
C GLN A 59 -11.42 -14.82 2.14
N LEU A 60 -11.94 -13.68 1.66
CA LEU A 60 -13.20 -13.13 2.15
C LEU A 60 -14.38 -13.97 1.70
N ALA A 61 -15.21 -14.45 2.64
CA ALA A 61 -16.44 -15.19 2.34
C ALA A 61 -17.55 -14.28 1.79
N ASP A 62 -17.60 -13.02 2.25
CA ASP A 62 -18.54 -12.01 1.76
C ASP A 62 -18.10 -11.53 0.37
N SER A 63 -18.96 -11.77 -0.63
CA SER A 63 -18.71 -11.41 -2.04
C SER A 63 -18.60 -9.90 -2.25
N ARG A 64 -19.39 -9.12 -1.51
CA ARG A 64 -19.35 -7.66 -1.61
C ARG A 64 -18.06 -7.12 -1.01
N ALA A 65 -17.64 -7.64 0.14
CA ALA A 65 -16.38 -7.27 0.75
C ALA A 65 -15.19 -7.64 -0.17
N ARG A 66 -15.23 -8.83 -0.78
CA ARG A 66 -14.24 -9.27 -1.77
C ARG A 66 -14.14 -8.30 -2.94
N GLU A 67 -15.26 -7.95 -3.58
CA GLU A 67 -15.30 -6.99 -4.69
C GLU A 67 -14.68 -5.64 -4.31
N ILE A 68 -15.01 -5.11 -3.13
CA ILE A 68 -14.46 -3.84 -2.65
C ILE A 68 -12.94 -3.90 -2.58
N VAL A 69 -12.38 -4.96 -2.00
CA VAL A 69 -10.92 -5.12 -1.90
C VAL A 69 -10.29 -5.28 -3.28
N THR A 70 -10.85 -6.13 -4.15
CA THR A 70 -10.33 -6.33 -5.52
C THR A 70 -10.33 -5.03 -6.32
N HIS A 71 -11.43 -4.27 -6.28
CA HIS A 71 -11.51 -2.96 -6.94
C HIS A 71 -10.47 -1.97 -6.40
N MET A 72 -10.23 -1.98 -5.08
CA MET A 72 -9.19 -1.14 -4.47
C MET A 72 -7.78 -1.52 -4.91
N VAL A 73 -7.49 -2.83 -5.05
CA VAL A 73 -6.20 -3.31 -5.59
C VAL A 73 -6.02 -2.86 -7.04
N CYS A 74 -7.03 -3.05 -7.89
CA CYS A 74 -7.00 -2.57 -9.28
C CYS A 74 -6.80 -1.05 -9.35
N HIS A 75 -7.51 -0.29 -8.52
CA HIS A 75 -7.37 1.16 -8.45
C HIS A 75 -5.96 1.58 -8.04
N ALA A 76 -5.39 0.95 -7.01
CA ALA A 76 -4.03 1.23 -6.56
C ALA A 76 -3.00 0.96 -7.67
N TRP A 77 -3.15 -0.14 -8.42
CA TRP A 77 -2.32 -0.40 -9.60
C TRP A 77 -2.43 0.66 -10.68
N ALA A 78 -3.65 1.14 -10.96
CA ALA A 78 -3.86 2.22 -11.93
C ALA A 78 -3.18 3.51 -11.48
N VAL A 79 -3.35 3.90 -10.21
CA VAL A 79 -2.71 5.10 -9.63
C VAL A 79 -1.19 4.98 -9.61
N ALA A 80 -0.63 3.79 -9.37
CA ALA A 80 0.82 3.59 -9.38
C ALA A 80 1.42 3.79 -10.77
N GLN A 81 0.71 3.36 -11.81
CA GLN A 81 1.13 3.47 -13.21
C GLN A 81 0.88 4.86 -13.80
N ASP A 82 -0.11 5.59 -13.28
CA ASP A 82 -0.42 6.94 -13.72
C ASP A 82 0.56 7.97 -13.09
N PRO A 83 1.34 8.71 -13.91
CA PRO A 83 2.14 9.83 -13.41
C PRO A 83 1.28 10.97 -12.85
N GLY A 84 0.01 11.09 -13.28
CA GLY A 84 -0.94 12.11 -12.91
C GLY A 84 -0.63 13.48 -13.52
N GLN A 85 -1.67 14.22 -13.92
CA GLN A 85 -1.51 15.59 -14.44
C GLN A 85 -1.29 16.62 -13.33
N ASP A 86 -1.92 16.43 -12.16
CA ASP A 86 -1.67 17.25 -10.96
C ASP A 86 -0.80 16.46 -9.96
N PRO A 87 0.45 16.90 -9.70
CA PRO A 87 1.37 16.20 -8.81
C PRO A 87 0.92 16.09 -7.35
N ALA A 88 0.13 17.05 -6.86
CA ALA A 88 -0.40 17.03 -5.49
C ALA A 88 -1.57 16.06 -5.38
N VAL A 89 -2.43 16.00 -6.40
CA VAL A 89 -3.51 15.00 -6.49
C VAL A 89 -2.92 13.60 -6.60
N ASN A 90 -1.93 13.39 -7.47
CA ASN A 90 -1.26 12.09 -7.62
C ASN A 90 -0.63 11.63 -6.29
N LEU A 91 0.06 12.52 -5.58
CA LEU A 91 0.64 12.21 -4.27
C LEU A 91 -0.43 11.80 -3.24
N ARG A 92 -1.57 12.51 -3.21
CA ARG A 92 -2.70 12.17 -2.33
C ARG A 92 -3.32 10.81 -2.67
N LEU A 93 -3.49 10.50 -3.96
CA LEU A 93 -4.04 9.23 -4.40
C LEU A 93 -3.11 8.07 -4.04
N LEU A 94 -1.80 8.22 -4.29
CA LEU A 94 -0.79 7.24 -3.90
C LEU A 94 -0.82 6.98 -2.39
N ALA A 95 -0.87 8.04 -1.57
CA ALA A 95 -0.90 7.91 -0.11
C ALA A 95 -2.13 7.11 0.38
N LYS A 96 -3.32 7.43 -0.14
CA LYS A 96 -4.56 6.72 0.22
C LYS A 96 -4.55 5.26 -0.23
N ALA A 97 -4.08 4.99 -1.45
CA ALA A 97 -3.97 3.64 -1.97
C ALA A 97 -3.06 2.78 -1.08
N VAL A 98 -1.88 3.31 -0.71
CA VAL A 98 -0.95 2.63 0.18
C VAL A 98 -1.55 2.36 1.55
N ASP A 99 -2.24 3.33 2.17
CA ASP A 99 -2.89 3.15 3.47
C ASP A 99 -3.93 2.02 3.44
N HIS A 100 -4.80 2.00 2.41
CA HIS A 100 -5.78 0.92 2.25
C HIS A 100 -5.13 -0.45 2.04
N LEU A 101 -4.13 -0.55 1.15
CA LEU A 101 -3.44 -1.82 0.90
C LEU A 101 -2.72 -2.33 2.15
N ALA A 102 -2.06 -1.44 2.91
CA ALA A 102 -1.38 -1.82 4.15
C ALA A 102 -2.35 -2.36 5.21
N ARG A 103 -3.57 -1.81 5.30
CA ARG A 103 -4.62 -2.32 6.19
C ARG A 103 -5.08 -3.73 5.79
N TYR A 104 -5.32 -3.97 4.50
CA TYR A 104 -5.72 -5.30 4.01
C TYR A 104 -4.60 -6.33 4.14
N ALA A 105 -3.36 -5.94 3.84
CA ALA A 105 -2.20 -6.79 4.01
C ALA A 105 -1.97 -7.18 5.50
N ALA A 106 -2.24 -6.26 6.43
CA ALA A 106 -2.22 -6.56 7.85
C ALA A 106 -3.37 -7.52 8.24
N ALA A 107 -4.59 -7.29 7.74
CA ALA A 107 -5.72 -8.18 7.95
C ALA A 107 -5.44 -9.61 7.44
N ALA A 108 -4.77 -9.74 6.29
CA ALA A 108 -4.32 -11.01 5.73
C ALA A 108 -3.46 -11.82 6.72
N ARG A 109 -2.54 -11.13 7.42
CA ARG A 109 -1.65 -11.76 8.42
C ARG A 109 -2.40 -12.26 9.65
N HIS A 110 -3.50 -11.62 10.01
CA HIS A 110 -4.36 -12.07 11.11
C HIS A 110 -5.33 -13.19 10.70
N MET A 111 -5.55 -13.38 9.39
CA MET A 111 -6.39 -14.47 8.84
C MET A 111 -5.60 -15.77 8.59
N ALA A 112 -4.27 -15.71 8.50
CA ALA A 112 -3.42 -16.89 8.43
C ALA A 112 -3.64 -17.77 9.68
N PRO A 113 -3.76 -19.10 9.54
CA PRO A 113 -4.14 -19.97 10.65
C PRO A 113 -3.01 -20.03 11.67
N ASN A 114 -3.13 -19.26 12.75
CA ASN A 114 -2.30 -19.41 13.94
C ASN A 114 -3.01 -20.17 15.07
N ASP A 115 -4.17 -20.80 14.77
CA ASP A 115 -5.00 -21.52 15.73
C ASP A 115 -5.56 -22.84 15.16
N ARG A 116 -4.73 -23.62 14.46
CA ARG A 116 -5.01 -25.05 14.22
C ARG A 116 -3.78 -25.81 14.68
N ASP A 117 -3.92 -26.57 15.77
CA ASP A 117 -2.96 -27.54 16.34
C ASP A 117 -2.30 -27.19 17.69
N ALA A 118 -3.01 -26.49 18.58
CA ALA A 118 -2.83 -26.66 20.03
C ALA A 118 -4.07 -27.36 20.62
N GLY A 119 -4.31 -28.59 20.18
CA GLY A 119 -5.48 -29.36 20.59
C GLY A 119 -5.45 -30.79 20.06
N ALA A 120 -4.32 -31.47 20.25
CA ALA A 120 -4.30 -32.92 20.18
C ALA A 120 -5.05 -33.46 21.41
N CYS A 121 -6.26 -33.95 21.19
CA CYS A 121 -6.90 -34.93 22.05
C CYS A 121 -6.41 -36.32 21.67
#